data_AF-A0A3C0VCX6-F1
#
_entry.id   AF-A0A3C0VCX6-F1
#
_cell.length_a   1.000
_cell.length_b   1.000
_cell.length_c   1.000
_cell.angle_alpha   90.00
_cell.angle_beta   90.00
_cell.angle_gamma   90.00
#
_symmetry.space_group_name_H-M   'P 1'
#
loop_
_entity.id
_entity.type
_entity.pdbx_description
1 polymer ?
#
loop_
_entity_poly.entity_id
_entity_poly.type
_entity_poly.pdbx_seq_one_letter_code
_entity_poly.pdbx_strand_id
1 'polypeptide(L)'
;VIRRTFAIDNPWFRGSAELPLYHPDELLGAKMRALYQRKKGRDLYDLWHALRCAKVDPMRIMECFRRYMERDGAIPSRAEFEANLAGKLSDEAFLEDIRLLIPAAVDYDPASAAALVQDSLISKLPGDPWRGSGR
;
A
#
# COMPACT_ATOMS: atom_id res chain seq x y z
N VAL A 1 -12.91 -2.93 -12.99
CA VAL A 1 -11.99 -2.93 -14.16
C VAL A 1 -12.15 -1.61 -14.90
N ILE A 2 -11.06 -0.90 -15.14
CA ILE A 2 -10.98 0.32 -15.97
C ILE A 2 -10.31 -0.03 -17.30
N ARG A 3 -10.62 0.68 -18.37
CA ARG A 3 -9.90 0.54 -19.66
C ARG A 3 -9.03 1.75 -19.89
N ARG A 4 -7.77 1.51 -20.23
CA ARG A 4 -6.80 2.55 -20.56
C ARG A 4 -6.20 2.25 -21.91
N THR A 5 -6.28 3.21 -22.83
CA THR A 5 -5.54 3.16 -24.09
C THR A 5 -4.05 3.26 -23.79
N PHE A 6 -3.30 2.24 -24.18
CA PHE A 6 -1.85 2.27 -24.24
C PHE A 6 -1.44 2.40 -25.70
N ALA A 7 -0.71 3.46 -26.04
CA ALA A 7 -0.27 3.74 -27.38
C ALA A 7 1.25 3.89 -27.41
N ILE A 8 1.86 3.31 -28.44
CA ILE A 8 3.26 3.52 -28.79
C ILE A 8 3.27 4.20 -30.15
N ASP A 9 4.04 5.28 -30.25
CA ASP A 9 4.29 5.97 -31.50
C ASP A 9 5.77 6.32 -31.59
N ASN A 10 6.51 5.55 -32.41
CA ASN A 10 7.92 5.79 -32.67
C ASN A 10 8.30 5.33 -34.11
N PRO A 11 9.50 5.67 -34.61
CA PRO A 11 9.90 5.36 -35.99
C PRO A 11 9.90 3.88 -36.39
N TRP A 12 9.95 2.96 -35.43
CA TRP A 12 10.00 1.51 -35.67
C TRP A 12 8.67 0.81 -35.44
N PHE A 13 7.74 1.41 -34.70
CA PHE A 13 6.44 0.83 -34.39
C PHE A 13 5.40 1.90 -34.02
N ARG A 14 4.21 1.77 -34.60
CA ARG A 14 3.01 2.52 -34.20
C ARG A 14 1.87 1.55 -33.93
N GLY A 15 1.27 1.63 -32.76
CA GLY A 15 0.15 0.79 -32.39
C GLY A 15 -0.47 1.20 -31.06
N SER A 16 -1.71 0.77 -30.84
CA SER A 16 -2.43 1.00 -29.60
C SER A 16 -3.25 -0.21 -29.20
N ALA A 17 -3.42 -0.41 -27.89
CA ALA A 17 -4.29 -1.43 -27.34
C ALA A 17 -5.09 -0.88 -26.16
N GLU A 18 -6.32 -1.37 -26.00
CA GLU A 18 -7.14 -1.13 -24.82
C GLU A 18 -6.77 -2.14 -23.73
N LEU A 19 -6.12 -1.65 -22.67
CA LEU A 19 -5.71 -2.50 -21.56
C LEU A 19 -6.80 -2.51 -20.47
N PRO A 20 -7.40 -3.67 -20.15
CA PRO A 20 -8.22 -3.81 -18.97
C PRO A 20 -7.32 -3.83 -17.74
N LEU A 21 -7.48 -2.85 -16.86
CA LEU A 21 -6.71 -2.72 -15.63
C LEU A 21 -7.63 -2.77 -14.41
N TYR A 22 -7.08 -3.19 -13.27
CA TYR A 22 -7.76 -3.02 -11.99
C TYR A 22 -7.82 -1.55 -11.60
N HIS A 23 -8.82 -1.19 -10.80
CA HIS A 23 -8.91 0.18 -10.28
C HIS A 23 -7.76 0.43 -9.30
N PRO A 24 -7.12 1.62 -9.27
CA PRO A 24 -6.05 1.92 -8.33
C PRO A 24 -6.42 1.62 -6.87
N ASP A 25 -7.62 2.01 -6.43
CA ASP A 25 -8.10 1.70 -5.08
C ASP A 25 -8.09 0.19 -4.76
N GLU A 26 -8.44 -0.66 -5.73
CA GLU A 26 -8.44 -2.12 -5.57
C GLU A 26 -7.02 -2.66 -5.47
N LEU A 27 -6.10 -2.16 -6.31
CA LEU A 27 -4.67 -2.50 -6.23
C LEU A 27 -4.09 -2.13 -4.86
N LEU A 28 -4.43 -0.96 -4.33
CA LEU A 28 -3.96 -0.52 -3.02
C LEU A 28 -4.65 -1.28 -1.87
N GLY A 29 -5.90 -1.70 -2.01
CA GLY A 29 -6.54 -2.60 -1.06
C GLY A 29 -5.81 -3.94 -0.96
N ALA A 30 -5.35 -4.47 -2.10
CA ALA A 30 -4.49 -5.66 -2.12
C ALA A 30 -3.11 -5.40 -1.50
N LYS A 31 -2.57 -4.17 -1.63
CA LYS A 31 -1.32 -3.74 -0.98
C LYS A 31 -1.45 -3.61 0.53
N MET A 32 -2.57 -3.11 1.05
CA MET A 32 -2.86 -3.12 2.50
C MET A 32 -2.82 -4.54 3.07
N ARG A 33 -3.44 -5.50 2.37
CA ARG A 33 -3.36 -6.92 2.73
C ARG A 33 -1.92 -7.44 2.69
N ALA A 34 -1.20 -7.14 1.62
CA ALA A 34 0.19 -7.53 1.46
C ALA A 34 1.06 -6.99 2.61
N LEU A 35 0.91 -5.69 2.90
CA LEU A 35 1.62 -5.00 3.97
C LEU A 35 1.31 -5.63 5.31
N TYR A 36 0.09 -6.06 5.61
CA TYR A 36 -0.24 -6.74 6.86
C TYR A 36 0.35 -8.16 6.95
N GLN A 37 0.13 -8.97 5.92
CA GLN A 37 0.45 -10.41 5.94
C GLN A 37 1.94 -10.71 5.68
N ARG A 38 2.66 -9.83 4.99
CA ARG A 38 4.06 -10.04 4.59
C ARG A 38 4.98 -9.04 5.27
N LYS A 39 6.27 -9.38 5.33
CA LYS A 39 7.34 -8.52 5.83
C LYS A 39 8.19 -8.01 4.67
N LYS A 40 7.65 -7.10 3.86
CA LYS A 40 8.33 -6.51 2.70
C LYS A 40 8.13 -4.99 2.65
N GLY A 41 9.21 -4.23 2.75
CA GLY A 41 9.18 -2.76 2.75
C GLY A 41 8.55 -2.17 1.50
N ARG A 42 8.64 -2.86 0.35
CA ARG A 42 8.03 -2.41 -0.91
C ARG A 42 6.52 -2.18 -0.84
N ASP A 43 5.79 -2.95 -0.03
CA ASP A 43 4.33 -2.78 0.05
C ASP A 43 3.98 -1.48 0.81
N LEU A 44 4.82 -1.04 1.75
CA LEU A 44 4.72 0.28 2.39
C LEU A 44 5.05 1.40 1.40
N TYR A 45 6.13 1.25 0.64
CA TYR A 45 6.52 2.22 -0.39
C TYR A 45 5.41 2.42 -1.43
N ASP A 46 4.81 1.34 -1.96
CA ASP A 46 3.76 1.42 -2.97
C ASP A 46 2.53 2.19 -2.46
N LEU A 47 2.12 1.95 -1.21
CA LEU A 47 1.01 2.66 -0.57
C LEU A 47 1.33 4.14 -0.39
N TRP A 48 2.50 4.45 0.18
CA TRP A 48 2.96 5.83 0.38
C TRP A 48 3.05 6.60 -0.94
N HIS A 49 3.64 6.00 -1.96
CA HIS A 49 3.84 6.64 -3.26
C HIS A 49 2.50 6.91 -3.95
N ALA A 50 1.59 5.93 -3.94
CA ALA A 50 0.28 6.08 -4.57
C ALA A 50 -0.60 7.11 -3.84
N LEU A 51 -0.57 7.17 -2.51
CA LEU A 51 -1.28 8.20 -1.74
C LEU A 51 -0.82 9.63 -2.05
N ARG A 52 0.44 9.79 -2.49
CA ARG A 52 1.00 11.11 -2.86
C ARG A 52 0.76 11.48 -4.33
N CYS A 53 0.80 10.50 -5.22
CA CYS A 53 0.91 10.76 -6.66
C CYS A 53 -0.33 10.35 -7.46
N ALA A 54 -1.21 9.52 -6.92
CA ALA A 54 -2.40 9.04 -7.62
C ALA A 54 -3.69 9.60 -7.02
N LYS A 55 -4.71 9.76 -7.87
CA LYS A 55 -6.06 10.08 -7.43
C LYS A 55 -6.73 8.80 -6.92
N VAL A 56 -6.65 8.57 -5.62
CA VAL A 56 -7.22 7.39 -4.95
C VAL A 56 -8.14 7.80 -3.81
N ASP A 57 -9.08 6.93 -3.49
CA ASP A 57 -10.04 7.15 -2.40
C ASP A 57 -9.71 6.20 -1.22
N PRO A 58 -9.22 6.74 -0.08
CA PRO A 58 -8.92 5.97 1.11
C PRO A 58 -10.06 5.07 1.58
N MET A 59 -11.31 5.50 1.49
CA MET A 59 -12.45 4.69 1.94
C MET A 59 -12.67 3.49 1.01
N ARG A 60 -12.53 3.68 -0.31
CA ARG A 60 -12.62 2.58 -1.29
C ARG A 60 -11.45 1.61 -1.17
N ILE A 61 -10.24 2.11 -0.91
CA ILE A 61 -9.07 1.27 -0.61
C ILE A 61 -9.38 0.34 0.57
N MET A 62 -9.89 0.90 1.67
CA MET A 62 -10.21 0.15 2.87
C MET A 62 -11.37 -0.83 2.66
N GLU A 63 -12.36 -0.48 1.84
CA GLU A 63 -13.41 -1.42 1.44
C GLU A 63 -12.84 -2.62 0.66
N CYS A 64 -11.96 -2.37 -0.32
CA CYS A 64 -11.28 -3.42 -1.07
C CYS A 64 -10.42 -4.30 -0.16
N PHE A 65 -9.63 -3.69 0.74
CA PHE A 65 -8.84 -4.41 1.75
C PHE A 65 -9.71 -5.34 2.60
N ARG A 66 -10.82 -4.82 3.15
CA ARG A 66 -11.77 -5.61 3.96
C ARG A 66 -12.28 -6.83 3.19
N ARG A 67 -12.69 -6.64 1.93
CA ARG A 67 -13.16 -7.74 1.07
C ARG A 67 -12.09 -8.80 0.82
N TYR A 68 -10.81 -8.44 0.73
CA TYR A 68 -9.73 -9.42 0.63
C TYR A 68 -9.54 -10.18 1.95
N MET A 69 -9.54 -9.49 3.09
CA MET A 69 -9.33 -10.13 4.40
C MET A 69 -10.49 -11.04 4.81
N GLU A 70 -11.73 -10.70 4.43
CA GLU A 70 -12.92 -11.56 4.65
C GLU A 70 -12.81 -12.91 3.94
N ARG A 71 -12.20 -12.93 2.75
CA ARG A 71 -11.94 -14.17 2.01
C ARG A 71 -10.82 -15.00 2.63
N ASP A 72 -9.84 -14.34 3.25
CA ASP A 72 -8.72 -14.99 3.92
C ASP A 72 -9.06 -15.43 5.37
N GLY A 73 -10.24 -15.06 5.87
CA GLY A 73 -10.81 -15.57 7.12
C GLY A 73 -10.51 -14.77 8.40
N ALA A 74 -9.80 -13.63 8.31
CA ALA A 74 -9.55 -12.79 9.48
C ALA A 74 -9.30 -11.33 9.07
N ILE A 75 -10.01 -10.38 9.67
CA ILE A 75 -9.79 -8.94 9.50
C ILE A 75 -9.10 -8.44 10.78
N PRO A 76 -7.90 -7.84 10.71
CA PRO A 76 -7.27 -7.29 11.89
C PRO A 76 -8.06 -6.08 12.40
N SER A 77 -8.13 -5.96 13.72
CA SER A 77 -8.46 -4.70 14.38
C SER A 77 -7.40 -3.62 14.06
N ARG A 78 -7.77 -2.36 14.29
CA ARG A 78 -6.82 -1.25 14.18
C ARG A 78 -5.56 -1.48 14.99
N ALA A 79 -5.70 -1.87 16.26
CA ALA A 79 -4.58 -2.10 17.16
C ALA A 79 -3.64 -3.21 16.66
N GLU A 80 -4.18 -4.33 16.15
CA GLU A 80 -3.37 -5.42 15.61
C GLU A 80 -2.56 -4.99 14.38
N PHE A 81 -3.16 -4.19 13.49
CA PHE A 81 -2.45 -3.68 12.33
C PHE A 81 -1.36 -2.68 12.74
N GLU A 82 -1.68 -1.72 13.62
CA GLU A 82 -0.70 -0.73 14.10
C GLU A 82 0.49 -1.40 14.81
N ALA A 83 0.24 -2.38 15.68
CA ALA A 83 1.29 -3.17 16.33
C ALA A 83 2.14 -3.96 15.32
N ASN A 84 1.49 -4.57 14.32
CA ASN A 84 2.16 -5.30 13.24
C ASN A 84 3.08 -4.39 12.41
N LEU A 85 2.62 -3.19 12.05
CA LEU A 85 3.43 -2.21 11.31
C LEU A 85 4.59 -1.69 12.16
N ALA A 86 4.37 -1.39 13.44
CA ALA A 86 5.43 -0.97 14.35
C ALA A 86 6.53 -2.03 14.50
N GLY A 87 6.15 -3.31 14.59
CA GLY A 87 7.10 -4.41 14.60
C GLY A 87 7.92 -4.53 13.30
N LYS A 88 7.33 -4.17 12.15
CA LYS A 88 8.04 -4.15 10.85
C LYS A 88 9.00 -2.99 10.73
N LEU A 89 8.64 -1.82 11.26
CA LEU A 89 9.53 -0.65 11.27
C LEU A 89 10.75 -0.84 12.20
N SER A 90 10.68 -1.78 13.12
CA SER A 90 11.81 -2.15 13.99
C SER A 90 12.72 -3.22 13.37
N ASP A 91 12.45 -3.66 12.14
CA ASP A 91 13.17 -4.74 11.47
C ASP A 91 14.01 -4.24 10.29
N GLU A 92 15.31 -4.48 10.34
CA GLU A 92 16.25 -4.02 9.33
C GLU A 92 15.99 -4.63 7.94
N ALA A 93 15.61 -5.91 7.85
CA ALA A 93 15.33 -6.55 6.57
C ALA A 93 14.10 -5.93 5.88
N PHE A 94 13.10 -5.52 6.65
CA PHE A 94 11.94 -4.77 6.14
C PHE A 94 12.35 -3.40 5.60
N LEU A 95 13.22 -2.67 6.31
CA LEU A 95 13.68 -1.33 5.92
C LEU A 95 14.59 -1.37 4.68
N GLU A 96 15.45 -2.38 4.57
CA GLU A 96 16.40 -2.51 3.46
C GLU A 96 15.78 -3.14 2.19
N ASP A 97 14.60 -3.78 2.27
CA ASP A 97 13.95 -4.54 1.18
C ASP A 97 13.88 -3.78 -0.16
N ILE A 98 13.62 -2.47 -0.12
CA ILE A 98 13.46 -1.64 -1.32
C ILE A 98 14.52 -0.54 -1.44
N ARG A 99 15.48 -0.42 -0.51
CA ARG A 99 16.39 0.74 -0.43
C ARG A 99 17.13 1.00 -1.75
N LEU A 100 17.62 -0.06 -2.41
CA LEU A 100 18.37 0.04 -3.67
C LEU A 100 17.47 0.15 -4.92
N LEU A 101 16.16 -0.02 -4.77
CA LEU A 101 15.19 0.03 -5.87
C LEU A 101 14.47 1.38 -5.94
N ILE A 102 14.60 2.23 -4.92
CA ILE A 102 14.01 3.56 -4.90
C ILE A 102 14.85 4.48 -5.81
N PRO A 103 14.21 5.20 -6.77
CA PRO A 103 14.92 6.18 -7.58
C PRO A 103 15.56 7.27 -6.71
N ALA A 104 16.79 7.68 -7.01
CA ALA A 104 17.55 8.66 -6.21
C ALA A 104 16.84 10.03 -6.06
N ALA A 105 15.92 10.37 -6.96
CA ALA A 105 15.12 11.60 -6.90
C ALA A 105 13.92 11.50 -5.94
N VAL A 106 13.61 10.32 -5.42
CA VAL A 106 12.49 10.09 -4.50
C VAL A 106 13.02 10.08 -3.07
N ASP A 107 12.70 11.13 -2.32
CA ASP A 107 12.95 11.18 -0.88
C ASP A 107 11.94 10.29 -0.15
N TYR A 108 12.39 9.09 0.23
CA TYR A 108 11.59 8.09 0.94
C TYR A 108 12.20 7.79 2.29
N ASP A 109 11.45 8.13 3.34
CA ASP A 109 11.71 7.73 4.72
C ASP A 109 10.62 6.74 5.17
N PRO A 110 10.97 5.49 5.55
CA PRO A 110 10.01 4.50 6.00
C PRO A 110 9.15 4.95 7.20
N ALA A 111 9.70 5.75 8.12
CA ALA A 111 8.96 6.23 9.29
C ALA A 111 7.86 7.22 8.88
N SER A 112 8.22 8.23 8.08
CA SER A 112 7.27 9.19 7.51
C SER A 112 6.25 8.51 6.59
N ALA A 113 6.67 7.50 5.83
CA ALA A 113 5.79 6.72 4.98
C ALA A 113 4.75 5.95 5.80
N ALA A 114 5.18 5.31 6.89
CA ALA A 114 4.28 4.60 7.79
C ALA A 114 3.30 5.55 8.48
N ALA A 115 3.73 6.73 8.92
CA ALA A 115 2.84 7.74 9.50
C ALA A 115 1.72 8.14 8.50
N LEU A 116 2.08 8.43 7.25
CA LEU A 116 1.09 8.76 6.21
C LEU A 116 0.09 7.62 5.97
N VAL A 117 0.57 6.37 5.85
CA VAL A 117 -0.29 5.21 5.65
C VAL A 117 -1.17 4.94 6.87
N GLN A 118 -0.64 5.16 8.08
CA GLN A 118 -1.39 5.02 9.31
C GLN A 118 -2.55 6.02 9.37
N ASP A 119 -2.26 7.30 9.17
CA ASP A 119 -3.27 8.36 9.23
C ASP A 119 -4.29 8.24 8.10
N SER A 120 -3.82 7.91 6.89
CA SER A 120 -4.67 7.89 5.70
C SER A 120 -5.53 6.63 5.62
N LEU A 121 -5.03 5.47 6.07
CA LEU A 121 -5.66 4.17 5.84
C LEU A 121 -5.91 3.39 7.14
N ILE A 122 -4.87 3.10 7.94
CA ILE A 122 -4.99 2.20 9.10
C ILE A 122 -5.93 2.78 10.17
N SER A 123 -5.94 4.11 10.35
CA SER A 123 -6.82 4.83 11.27
C SER A 123 -8.32 4.60 11.02
N LYS A 124 -8.68 4.13 9.83
CA LYS A 124 -10.06 3.83 9.40
C LYS A 124 -10.50 2.40 9.73
N LEU A 125 -9.60 1.57 10.24
CA LEU A 125 -9.97 0.26 10.75
C LEU A 125 -10.79 0.39 12.05
N PRO A 126 -11.73 -0.53 12.30
CA PRO A 126 -12.50 -0.53 13.54
C PRO A 126 -11.63 -0.89 14.75
N GLY A 127 -12.06 -0.41 15.91
CA GLY A 127 -11.42 -0.66 17.19
C GLY A 127 -10.52 0.49 17.66
N ASP A 128 -10.05 0.35 18.90
CA ASP A 128 -9.17 1.34 19.53
C ASP A 128 -7.77 1.32 18.89
N PRO A 129 -7.05 2.46 18.92
CA PRO A 129 -5.65 2.50 18.52
C PRO A 129 -4.78 1.64 19.44
N TRP A 130 -3.68 1.14 18.89
CA TRP A 130 -2.67 0.42 19.66
C TRP A 130 -2.04 1.34 20.71
N ARG A 131 -1.97 0.86 21.96
CA ARG A 131 -1.45 1.63 23.09
C ARG A 131 0.08 1.53 23.26
N GLY A 132 0.77 0.96 22.27
CA GLY A 132 2.19 0.64 22.35
C GLY A 132 2.46 -0.64 23.14
N SER A 133 3.71 -1.10 23.07
CA SER A 133 4.23 -2.12 23.97
C SER A 133 4.33 -1.46 25.35
N GLY A 134 3.40 -1.78 26.26
CA GLY A 134 3.49 -1.31 27.64
C GLY A 134 4.91 -1.56 28.16
N ARG A 135 5.58 -0.50 28.63
CA ARG A 135 6.77 -0.63 29.46
C ARG A 135 6.35 -0.89 30.90
#